data_AF-A0AAJ6URF3-F1
#
_entry.id   AF-A0AAJ6URF3-F1
#
_cell.length_a   1.000
_cell.length_b   1.000
_cell.length_c   1.000
_cell.angle_alpha   90.00
_cell.angle_beta   90.00
_cell.angle_gamma   90.00
#
_symmetry.space_group_name_H-M   'P 1'
#
loop_
_entity.id
_entity.type
_entity.pdbx_description
1 polymer ?
#
loop_
_entity_poly.entity_id
_entity_poly.type
_entity_poly.pdbx_seq_one_letter_code
_entity_poly.pdbx_strand_id
1 'polypeptide(L)'
;MAATFLYALLTNQVLLVKHEADMTDLFCEPFPNTSWLLPTDFPLRNFSPEVRYASSFGSMLMKITNTSKESPESFLYLNLAHSDYDLDQLAFCGQNQALLRNIPWLILLSDQYFVPSLFMIPSFNQEISKLFPEKESVFYHLGHYLCHPSNQAGGLITRFYQAYLAKADERIGLQIRVFHDKTTPIFQIVMDQILACVLKEKLLPEAVDTQEPMPSPSRNQTSKAILSTSLYSP
;
A
#
# COMPACT_ATOMS: atom_id res chain seq x y z
N MET A 1 -2.38 2.89 -4.45
CA MET A 1 -2.03 2.39 -5.79
C MET A 1 -2.67 1.03 -6.10
N ALA A 2 -2.31 -0.08 -5.46
CA ALA A 2 -2.91 -1.40 -5.76
C ALA A 2 -4.45 -1.43 -5.60
N ALA A 3 -4.98 -0.84 -4.52
CA ALA A 3 -6.43 -0.71 -4.32
C ALA A 3 -7.11 0.10 -5.44
N THR A 4 -6.47 1.19 -5.87
CA THR A 4 -6.91 2.03 -7.00
C THR A 4 -6.89 1.27 -8.31
N PHE A 5 -5.88 0.44 -8.55
CA PHE A 5 -5.81 -0.40 -9.74
C PHE A 5 -6.93 -1.44 -9.75
N LEU A 6 -7.21 -2.10 -8.63
CA LEU A 6 -8.36 -2.99 -8.53
C LEU A 6 -9.67 -2.26 -8.83
N TYR A 7 -9.85 -1.06 -8.28
CA TYR A 7 -11.01 -0.24 -8.56
C TYR A 7 -11.13 0.10 -10.06
N ALA A 8 -10.01 0.43 -10.72
CA ALA A 8 -9.97 0.67 -12.16
C ALA A 8 -10.40 -0.57 -12.96
N LEU A 9 -9.93 -1.77 -12.58
CA LEU A 9 -10.36 -3.04 -13.20
C LEU A 9 -11.87 -3.26 -13.05
N LEU A 10 -12.41 -3.06 -11.84
CA LEU A 10 -13.83 -3.26 -11.54
C LEU A 10 -14.76 -2.26 -12.22
N THR A 11 -14.23 -1.08 -12.57
CA THR A 11 -14.98 0.00 -13.22
C THR A 11 -14.67 0.16 -14.70
N ASN A 12 -13.83 -0.70 -15.27
CA ASN A 12 -13.32 -0.62 -16.65
C ASN A 12 -12.67 0.73 -16.98
N GLN A 13 -11.86 1.25 -16.06
CA GLN A 13 -11.12 2.50 -16.23
C GLN A 13 -9.63 2.26 -16.44
N VAL A 14 -8.97 3.21 -17.10
CA VAL A 14 -7.51 3.24 -17.23
C VAL A 14 -6.92 3.90 -16.00
N LEU A 15 -5.89 3.28 -15.41
CA LEU A 15 -5.14 3.87 -14.31
C LEU A 15 -4.02 4.76 -14.86
N LEU A 16 -4.03 6.03 -14.44
CA LEU A 16 -2.88 6.93 -14.57
C LEU A 16 -2.37 7.31 -13.18
N VAL A 17 -1.06 7.31 -13.01
CA VAL A 17 -0.39 7.52 -11.73
C VAL A 17 0.43 8.80 -11.77
N LYS A 18 0.16 9.72 -10.84
CA LYS A 18 1.03 10.84 -10.57
C LYS A 18 2.09 10.41 -9.55
N HIS A 19 3.34 10.28 -9.98
CA HIS A 19 4.46 10.14 -9.05
C HIS A 19 4.82 11.51 -8.47
N GLU A 20 4.93 11.55 -7.15
CA GLU A 20 5.60 12.63 -6.45
C GLU A 20 7.12 12.46 -6.60
N ALA A 21 7.89 13.51 -6.27
CA ALA A 21 9.32 13.56 -6.58
C ALA A 21 10.12 12.39 -5.97
N ASP A 22 9.72 11.93 -4.78
CA ASP A 22 10.31 10.81 -4.04
C ASP A 22 10.01 9.42 -4.63
N MET A 23 8.99 9.31 -5.48
CA MET A 23 8.61 8.08 -6.18
C MET A 23 9.23 7.96 -7.58
N THR A 24 9.96 8.99 -8.02
CA THR A 24 10.64 9.01 -9.32
C THR A 24 11.66 7.88 -9.39
N ASP A 25 11.66 7.12 -10.49
CA ASP A 25 12.60 6.02 -10.76
C ASP A 25 12.61 4.86 -9.74
N LEU A 26 11.59 4.74 -8.87
CA LEU A 26 11.47 3.60 -7.96
C LEU A 26 10.97 2.33 -8.66
N PHE A 27 10.05 2.48 -9.61
CA PHE A 27 9.35 1.37 -10.27
C PHE A 27 9.53 1.39 -11.79
N CYS A 28 9.53 0.21 -12.40
CA CYS A 28 9.44 0.02 -13.84
C CYS A 28 8.00 0.25 -14.35
N GLU A 29 7.83 0.37 -15.67
CA GLU A 29 6.51 0.38 -16.32
C GLU A 29 5.84 -1.01 -16.21
N PRO A 30 4.62 -1.12 -15.63
CA PRO A 30 3.98 -2.41 -15.44
C PRO A 30 3.17 -2.88 -16.67
N PHE A 31 2.84 -1.98 -17.60
CA PHE A 31 2.00 -2.28 -18.76
C PHE A 31 2.82 -2.29 -20.06
N PRO A 32 2.85 -3.41 -20.81
CA PRO A 32 3.66 -3.53 -22.03
C PRO A 32 3.36 -2.43 -23.06
N ASN A 33 4.41 -1.83 -23.63
CA ASN A 33 4.35 -0.83 -24.70
C ASN A 33 3.56 0.45 -24.36
N THR A 34 3.34 0.73 -23.08
CA THR A 34 2.59 1.92 -22.63
C THR A 34 3.26 2.53 -21.40
N SER A 35 2.77 3.69 -20.97
CA SER A 35 3.14 4.28 -19.69
C SER A 35 1.88 4.48 -18.84
N TRP A 36 1.97 4.08 -17.56
CA TRP A 36 0.94 4.41 -16.56
C TRP A 36 1.14 5.80 -15.96
N LEU A 37 2.23 6.49 -16.26
CA LEU A 37 2.53 7.78 -15.66
C LEU A 37 1.61 8.85 -16.22
N LEU A 38 1.08 9.68 -15.32
CA LEU A 38 0.28 10.84 -15.70
C LEU A 38 1.16 11.86 -16.44
N PRO A 39 0.81 12.26 -17.69
CA PRO A 39 1.58 13.24 -18.44
C PRO A 39 1.76 14.56 -17.68
N THR A 40 2.92 15.20 -17.83
CA THR A 40 3.26 16.44 -17.11
C THR A 40 2.42 17.64 -17.56
N ASP A 41 1.94 17.62 -18.80
CA ASP A 41 1.07 18.59 -19.45
C ASP A 41 -0.43 18.32 -19.26
N PHE A 42 -0.78 17.30 -18.47
CA PHE A 42 -2.19 16.95 -18.22
C PHE A 42 -2.95 18.12 -17.56
N PRO A 43 -4.10 18.56 -18.11
CA PRO A 43 -4.77 19.79 -17.68
C PRO A 43 -5.33 19.72 -16.26
N LEU A 44 -5.64 18.51 -15.77
CA LEU A 44 -6.21 18.27 -14.44
C LEU A 44 -5.15 17.78 -13.44
N ARG A 45 -3.87 18.10 -13.66
CA ARG A 45 -2.74 17.59 -12.84
C ARG A 45 -2.60 18.28 -11.48
N ASN A 46 -2.95 19.56 -11.39
CA ASN A 46 -2.78 20.39 -10.20
C ASN A 46 -4.05 21.21 -9.92
N PHE A 47 -4.78 20.83 -8.87
CA PHE A 47 -5.94 21.56 -8.39
C PHE A 47 -5.63 22.28 -7.07
N SER A 48 -6.18 23.49 -6.92
CA SER A 48 -6.23 24.16 -5.62
C SER A 48 -7.19 23.40 -4.67
N PRO A 49 -7.00 23.50 -3.35
CA PRO A 49 -7.89 22.84 -2.38
C PRO A 49 -9.37 23.18 -2.58
N GLU A 50 -9.68 24.43 -2.95
CA GLU A 50 -11.05 24.89 -3.17
C GLU A 50 -11.70 24.17 -4.35
N VAL A 51 -10.96 23.99 -5.46
CA VAL A 51 -11.46 23.28 -6.64
C VAL A 51 -11.66 21.80 -6.33
N ARG A 52 -10.75 21.18 -5.57
CA ARG A 52 -10.89 19.78 -5.12
C ARG A 52 -12.15 19.59 -4.29
N TYR A 53 -12.39 20.49 -3.33
CA TYR A 53 -13.58 20.46 -2.51
C TYR A 53 -14.84 20.65 -3.36
N ALA A 54 -14.91 21.69 -4.20
CA ALA A 54 -16.10 22.01 -5.00
C ALA A 54 -16.47 20.94 -6.05
N SER A 55 -15.47 20.17 -6.50
CA SER A 55 -15.60 19.07 -7.47
C SER A 55 -15.53 17.70 -6.79
N SER A 56 -15.65 17.64 -5.45
CA SER A 56 -15.62 16.38 -4.71
C SER A 56 -16.93 15.60 -4.87
N PHE A 57 -16.85 14.27 -4.73
CA PHE A 57 -18.03 13.42 -4.74
C PHE A 57 -19.06 13.83 -3.68
N GLY A 58 -18.63 14.12 -2.46
CA GLY A 58 -19.49 14.62 -1.39
C GLY A 58 -20.17 15.94 -1.74
N SER A 59 -19.46 16.88 -2.37
CA SER A 59 -20.05 18.14 -2.83
C SER A 59 -21.05 17.93 -3.97
N MET A 60 -20.78 17.01 -4.89
CA MET A 60 -21.73 16.62 -5.93
C MET A 60 -23.01 16.04 -5.33
N LEU A 61 -22.90 15.15 -4.34
CA LEU A 61 -24.07 14.59 -3.64
C LEU A 61 -24.92 15.67 -2.99
N MET A 62 -24.30 16.65 -2.32
CA MET A 62 -25.01 17.79 -1.72
C MET A 62 -25.75 18.65 -2.76
N LYS A 63 -25.17 18.84 -3.96
CA LYS A 63 -25.83 19.59 -5.04
C LYS A 63 -27.03 18.83 -5.61
N ILE A 64 -26.90 17.51 -5.83
CA ILE A 64 -27.98 16.66 -6.34
C ILE A 64 -29.18 16.65 -5.38
N THR A 65 -28.94 16.61 -4.07
CA THR A 65 -30.03 16.69 -3.08
C THR A 65 -30.74 18.04 -3.08
N ASN A 66 -30.05 19.12 -3.46
CA ASN A 66 -30.58 20.49 -3.42
C ASN A 66 -31.16 20.96 -4.76
N THR A 67 -30.75 20.36 -5.88
CA THR A 67 -31.06 20.84 -7.24
C THR A 67 -31.16 19.67 -8.21
N SER A 68 -32.30 19.50 -8.87
CA SER A 68 -32.66 18.26 -9.59
C SER A 68 -32.10 18.13 -11.01
N LYS A 69 -31.31 19.08 -11.49
CA LYS A 69 -30.78 19.08 -12.86
C LYS A 69 -29.42 19.76 -12.95
N GLU A 70 -28.35 18.97 -12.78
CA GLU A 70 -27.02 19.37 -13.23
C GLU A 70 -26.50 18.38 -14.27
N SER A 71 -25.77 18.91 -15.24
CA SER A 71 -25.10 18.16 -16.31
C SER A 71 -24.06 17.21 -15.74
N PRO A 72 -23.76 16.08 -16.40
CA PRO A 72 -22.70 15.18 -15.96
C PRO A 72 -21.36 15.91 -15.93
N GLU A 73 -20.73 15.95 -14.74
CA GLU A 73 -19.41 16.54 -14.58
C GLU A 73 -18.40 15.75 -15.43
N SER A 74 -17.57 16.44 -16.21
CA SER A 74 -16.57 15.78 -17.07
C SER A 74 -15.40 15.18 -16.29
N PHE A 75 -15.25 15.60 -15.03
CA PHE A 75 -14.30 15.06 -14.09
C PHE A 75 -14.87 15.16 -12.67
N LEU A 76 -14.38 14.32 -11.76
CA LEU A 76 -14.78 14.33 -10.36
C LEU A 76 -13.56 14.04 -9.48
N TYR A 77 -13.49 14.70 -8.33
CA TYR A 77 -12.52 14.41 -7.30
C TYR A 77 -13.10 13.42 -6.28
N LEU A 78 -12.37 12.35 -6.01
CA LEU A 78 -12.76 11.37 -5.00
C LEU A 78 -11.66 11.29 -3.93
N ASN A 79 -11.92 11.89 -2.77
CA ASN A 79 -11.00 11.91 -1.66
C ASN A 79 -11.32 10.78 -0.68
N LEU A 80 -10.50 9.73 -0.70
CA LEU A 80 -10.54 8.59 0.21
C LEU A 80 -9.31 8.57 1.14
N ALA A 81 -8.68 9.73 1.36
CA ALA A 81 -7.61 9.87 2.35
C ALA A 81 -8.19 9.92 3.77
N HIS A 82 -7.37 9.62 4.77
CA HIS A 82 -7.71 9.78 6.18
C HIS A 82 -7.94 11.28 6.51
N SER A 83 -9.15 11.79 6.31
CA SER A 83 -9.51 13.21 6.51
C SER A 83 -11.03 13.43 6.59
N ASP A 84 -11.44 14.67 6.90
CA ASP A 84 -12.80 15.16 7.16
C ASP A 84 -13.81 15.07 5.99
N TYR A 85 -13.52 14.32 4.92
CA TYR A 85 -14.39 14.15 3.75
C TYR A 85 -15.32 12.94 3.91
N ASP A 86 -16.12 12.94 4.97
CA ASP A 86 -16.96 11.79 5.34
C ASP A 86 -17.96 11.38 4.25
N LEU A 87 -18.46 12.34 3.47
CA LEU A 87 -19.41 12.06 2.39
C LEU A 87 -18.77 11.37 1.18
N ASP A 88 -17.46 11.54 0.96
CA ASP A 88 -16.77 10.87 -0.14
C ASP A 88 -16.70 9.35 0.11
N GLN A 89 -16.75 8.91 1.37
CA GLN A 89 -16.82 7.48 1.73
C GLN A 89 -18.12 6.82 1.25
N LEU A 90 -19.18 7.59 0.97
CA LEU A 90 -20.40 7.08 0.35
C LEU A 90 -20.16 6.57 -1.08
N ALA A 91 -18.99 6.82 -1.67
CA ALA A 91 -18.57 6.14 -2.88
C ALA A 91 -18.58 4.61 -2.71
N PHE A 92 -18.35 4.08 -1.50
CA PHE A 92 -18.43 2.65 -1.25
C PHE A 92 -19.86 2.09 -1.22
N CYS A 93 -20.89 2.91 -1.40
CA CYS A 93 -22.27 2.43 -1.55
C CYS A 93 -22.54 2.03 -3.01
N GLY A 94 -23.09 0.83 -3.22
CA GLY A 94 -23.35 0.32 -4.58
C GLY A 94 -24.25 1.20 -5.45
N GLN A 95 -25.18 1.96 -4.84
CA GLN A 95 -26.06 2.90 -5.57
C GLN A 95 -25.27 4.07 -6.17
N ASN A 96 -24.25 4.54 -5.45
CA ASN A 96 -23.41 5.67 -5.83
C ASN A 96 -22.36 5.30 -6.88
N GLN A 97 -21.99 4.01 -6.97
CA GLN A 97 -21.09 3.51 -8.01
C GLN A 97 -21.65 3.67 -9.42
N ALA A 98 -22.98 3.65 -9.59
CA ALA A 98 -23.61 3.90 -10.88
C ALA A 98 -23.38 5.34 -11.36
N LEU A 99 -23.32 6.32 -10.45
CA LEU A 99 -23.00 7.71 -10.77
C LEU A 99 -21.52 7.85 -11.16
N LEU A 100 -20.63 7.28 -10.35
CA LEU A 100 -19.18 7.35 -10.56
C LEU A 100 -18.75 6.70 -11.88
N ARG A 101 -19.42 5.63 -12.32
CA ARG A 101 -19.13 4.95 -13.59
C ARG A 101 -19.35 5.84 -14.81
N ASN A 102 -20.19 6.87 -14.71
CA ASN A 102 -20.48 7.77 -15.83
C ASN A 102 -19.52 8.96 -15.91
N ILE A 103 -18.63 9.13 -14.92
CA ILE A 103 -17.64 10.21 -14.90
C ILE A 103 -16.41 9.78 -15.72
N PRO A 104 -16.03 10.51 -16.79
CA PRO A 104 -14.90 10.13 -17.63
C PRO A 104 -13.54 10.24 -16.93
N TRP A 105 -13.36 11.25 -16.07
CA TRP A 105 -12.09 11.51 -15.38
C TRP A 105 -12.30 11.49 -13.86
N LEU A 106 -11.90 10.41 -13.21
CA LEU A 106 -11.92 10.31 -11.75
C LEU A 106 -10.53 10.58 -11.17
N ILE A 107 -10.39 11.68 -10.44
CA ILE A 107 -9.16 12.03 -9.72
C ILE A 107 -9.27 11.47 -8.30
N LEU A 108 -8.65 10.33 -8.06
CA LEU A 108 -8.70 9.64 -6.78
C LEU A 108 -7.46 9.96 -5.93
N LEU A 109 -7.70 10.49 -4.73
CA LEU A 109 -6.68 10.68 -3.70
C LEU A 109 -6.94 9.72 -2.55
N SER A 110 -5.95 8.94 -2.13
CA SER A 110 -6.07 8.08 -0.96
C SER A 110 -4.70 7.70 -0.39
N ASP A 111 -4.63 7.59 0.92
CA ASP A 111 -3.53 7.02 1.70
C ASP A 111 -3.90 5.66 2.33
N GLN A 112 -5.08 5.11 2.00
CA GLN A 112 -5.64 3.89 2.60
C GLN A 112 -5.61 2.70 1.63
N TYR A 113 -5.50 1.49 2.19
CA TYR A 113 -5.79 0.25 1.46
C TYR A 113 -7.29 -0.08 1.55
N PHE A 114 -8.08 0.48 0.63
CA PHE A 114 -9.55 0.43 0.67
C PHE A 114 -10.18 -0.80 -0.02
N VAL A 115 -9.39 -1.83 -0.37
CA VAL A 115 -9.92 -3.08 -0.95
C VAL A 115 -10.98 -3.75 -0.06
N PRO A 116 -10.84 -3.82 1.28
CA PRO A 116 -11.88 -4.39 2.13
C PRO A 116 -13.25 -3.72 1.93
N SER A 117 -13.29 -2.41 1.71
CA SER A 117 -14.53 -1.68 1.44
C SER A 117 -15.13 -2.04 0.07
N LEU A 118 -14.31 -2.40 -0.92
CA LEU A 118 -14.79 -2.85 -2.24
C LEU A 118 -15.52 -4.21 -2.14
N PHE A 119 -15.10 -5.10 -1.24
CA PHE A 119 -15.82 -6.36 -0.97
C PHE A 119 -17.21 -6.15 -0.38
N MET A 120 -17.49 -4.99 0.23
CA MET A 120 -18.82 -4.66 0.77
C MET A 120 -19.82 -4.25 -0.30
N ILE A 121 -19.37 -3.98 -1.53
CA ILE A 121 -20.24 -3.70 -2.68
C ILE A 121 -20.58 -5.04 -3.36
N PRO A 122 -21.87 -5.45 -3.40
CA PRO A 122 -22.24 -6.78 -3.90
C PRO A 122 -21.77 -7.09 -5.32
N SER A 123 -21.90 -6.12 -6.24
CA SER A 123 -21.46 -6.28 -7.64
C SER A 123 -19.94 -6.44 -7.75
N PHE A 124 -19.17 -5.68 -6.99
CA PHE A 124 -17.70 -5.81 -6.97
C PHE A 124 -17.26 -7.10 -6.29
N ASN A 125 -17.88 -7.49 -5.19
CA ASN A 125 -17.55 -8.74 -4.50
C ASN A 125 -17.68 -9.95 -5.42
N GLN A 126 -18.72 -9.99 -6.27
CA GLN A 126 -18.89 -11.05 -7.26
C GLN A 126 -17.72 -11.12 -8.24
N GLU A 127 -17.24 -9.97 -8.75
CA GLU A 127 -16.11 -9.93 -9.68
C GLU A 127 -14.77 -10.19 -8.98
N ILE A 128 -14.53 -9.58 -7.80
CA ILE A 128 -13.31 -9.81 -7.02
C ILE A 128 -13.19 -11.29 -6.65
N SER A 129 -14.28 -11.96 -6.27
CA SER A 129 -14.27 -13.39 -5.93
C SER A 129 -13.96 -14.30 -7.13
N LYS A 130 -14.20 -13.85 -8.37
CA LYS A 130 -13.78 -14.56 -9.59
C LYS A 130 -12.31 -14.34 -9.89
N LEU A 131 -11.82 -13.11 -9.73
CA LEU A 131 -10.43 -12.73 -9.99
C LEU A 131 -9.47 -13.30 -8.95
N PHE A 132 -9.90 -13.37 -7.69
CA PHE A 132 -9.10 -13.78 -6.54
C PHE A 132 -9.88 -14.82 -5.71
N PRO A 133 -9.73 -16.12 -6.02
CA PRO A 133 -10.37 -17.19 -5.26
C PRO A 133 -9.99 -17.15 -3.77
N GLU A 134 -8.73 -16.81 -3.49
CA GLU A 134 -8.23 -16.53 -2.14
C GLU A 134 -8.33 -15.03 -1.85
N LYS A 135 -9.32 -14.63 -1.04
CA LYS A 135 -9.64 -13.21 -0.80
C LYS A 135 -8.47 -12.39 -0.22
N GLU A 136 -7.56 -13.05 0.49
CA GLU A 136 -6.40 -12.43 1.13
C GLU A 136 -5.24 -12.19 0.14
N SER A 137 -5.31 -12.77 -1.06
CA SER A 137 -4.25 -12.71 -2.08
C SER A 137 -4.27 -11.46 -2.96
N VAL A 138 -5.28 -10.58 -2.81
CA VAL A 138 -5.49 -9.42 -3.69
C VAL A 138 -4.25 -8.52 -3.77
N PHE A 139 -3.72 -8.09 -2.63
CA PHE A 139 -2.53 -7.24 -2.61
C PHE A 139 -1.29 -7.99 -3.10
N TYR A 140 -1.18 -9.28 -2.76
CA TYR A 140 -0.06 -10.11 -3.21
C TYR A 140 0.01 -10.11 -4.75
N HIS A 141 -1.07 -10.49 -5.43
CA HIS A 141 -1.07 -10.55 -6.89
C HIS A 141 -0.93 -9.19 -7.56
N LEU A 142 -1.70 -8.19 -7.11
CA LEU A 142 -1.67 -6.86 -7.72
C LEU A 142 -0.36 -6.12 -7.44
N GLY A 143 0.18 -6.27 -6.23
CA GLY A 143 1.48 -5.71 -5.85
C GLY A 143 2.61 -6.31 -6.68
N HIS A 144 2.63 -7.64 -6.85
CA HIS A 144 3.63 -8.32 -7.69
C HIS A 144 3.53 -7.94 -9.18
N TYR A 145 2.32 -7.64 -9.67
CA TYR A 145 2.10 -7.22 -11.04
C TYR A 145 2.49 -5.76 -11.30
N LEU A 146 2.21 -4.85 -10.35
CA LEU A 146 2.44 -3.41 -10.55
C LEU A 146 3.84 -2.96 -10.10
N CYS A 147 4.35 -3.51 -9.00
CA CYS A 147 5.49 -2.94 -8.30
C CYS A 147 6.78 -3.70 -8.62
N HIS A 148 7.30 -3.48 -9.83
CA HIS A 148 8.63 -3.98 -10.20
C HIS A 148 9.69 -2.92 -9.86
N PRO A 149 10.69 -3.22 -9.02
CA PRO A 149 11.72 -2.24 -8.68
C PRO A 149 12.55 -1.89 -9.91
N SER A 150 12.96 -0.62 -10.01
CA SER A 150 13.90 -0.17 -11.04
C SER A 150 15.26 -0.87 -10.91
N ASN A 151 16.10 -0.79 -11.96
CA ASN A 151 17.44 -1.37 -11.92
C ASN A 151 18.28 -0.83 -10.74
N GLN A 152 18.10 0.44 -10.36
CA GLN A 152 18.80 1.03 -9.23
C GLN A 152 18.35 0.41 -7.91
N ALA A 153 17.02 0.37 -7.66
CA ALA A 153 16.45 -0.20 -6.45
C ALA A 153 16.71 -1.73 -6.37
N GLY A 154 16.46 -2.46 -7.46
CA GLY A 154 16.70 -3.89 -7.58
C GLY A 154 18.17 -4.27 -7.39
N GLY A 155 19.08 -3.42 -7.86
CA GLY A 155 20.52 -3.59 -7.64
C GLY A 155 20.91 -3.50 -6.16
N LEU A 156 20.33 -2.56 -5.40
CA LEU A 156 20.55 -2.44 -3.95
C LEU A 156 20.03 -3.68 -3.21
N ILE A 157 18.80 -4.11 -3.52
CA ILE A 157 18.16 -5.29 -2.93
C ILE A 157 19.03 -6.53 -3.18
N THR A 158 19.43 -6.75 -4.43
CA THR A 158 20.20 -7.93 -4.84
C THR A 158 21.57 -7.96 -4.16
N ARG A 159 22.30 -6.84 -4.14
CA ARG A 159 23.64 -6.79 -3.50
C ARG A 159 23.54 -7.06 -2.00
N PHE A 160 22.58 -6.44 -1.32
CA PHE A 160 22.39 -6.66 0.12
C PHE A 160 22.04 -8.13 0.41
N TYR A 161 21.10 -8.70 -0.35
CA TYR A 161 20.71 -10.09 -0.19
C TYR A 161 21.91 -11.04 -0.38
N GLN A 162 22.67 -10.86 -1.46
CA GLN A 162 23.82 -11.72 -1.77
C GLN A 162 24.94 -11.62 -0.72
N ALA A 163 25.20 -10.41 -0.22
CA ALA A 163 26.27 -10.18 0.77
C ALA A 163 25.92 -10.72 2.16
N TYR A 164 24.66 -10.54 2.60
CA TYR A 164 24.30 -10.72 4.02
C TYR A 164 23.29 -11.85 4.29
N LEU A 165 22.44 -12.20 3.31
CA LEU A 165 21.29 -13.09 3.55
C LEU A 165 21.37 -14.40 2.77
N ALA A 166 22.05 -14.45 1.63
CA ALA A 166 22.01 -15.59 0.71
C ALA A 166 22.55 -16.89 1.32
N LYS A 167 23.53 -16.81 2.23
CA LYS A 167 24.19 -17.98 2.82
C LYS A 167 23.44 -18.62 4.00
N ALA A 168 22.42 -17.96 4.55
CA ALA A 168 21.69 -18.47 5.69
C ALA A 168 20.64 -19.52 5.28
N ASP A 169 20.45 -20.53 6.11
CA ASP A 169 19.42 -21.55 5.91
C ASP A 169 18.02 -20.97 6.16
N GLU A 170 17.89 -20.14 7.19
CA GLU A 170 16.67 -19.44 7.57
C GLU A 170 16.88 -17.93 7.59
N ARG A 171 15.86 -17.15 7.21
CA ARG A 171 15.91 -15.69 7.17
C ARG A 171 14.70 -15.13 7.90
N ILE A 172 14.95 -14.26 8.87
CA ILE A 172 13.91 -13.64 9.70
C ILE A 172 13.93 -12.14 9.43
N GLY A 173 12.78 -11.60 9.00
CA GLY A 173 12.60 -10.16 8.81
C GLY A 173 11.94 -9.54 10.04
N LEU A 174 12.57 -8.50 10.60
CA LEU A 174 12.03 -7.69 11.69
C LEU A 174 11.81 -6.27 11.17
N GLN A 175 10.54 -5.92 10.91
CA GLN A 175 10.15 -4.57 10.53
C GLN A 175 9.72 -3.82 11.80
N ILE A 176 10.51 -2.81 12.18
CA ILE A 176 10.33 -2.08 13.44
C ILE A 176 9.88 -0.66 13.12
N ARG A 177 8.64 -0.35 13.48
CA ARG A 177 8.07 1.00 13.36
C ARG A 177 7.49 1.44 14.69
N VAL A 178 8.07 2.49 15.27
CA VAL A 178 7.58 3.12 16.51
C VAL A 178 6.82 4.40 16.15
N PHE A 179 5.56 4.50 16.55
CA PHE A 179 4.72 5.70 16.43
C PHE A 179 4.62 6.38 17.79
N HIS A 180 5.39 7.44 17.99
CA HIS A 180 5.56 8.12 19.27
C HIS A 180 6.03 9.58 19.00
N ASP A 181 5.67 10.53 19.86
CA ASP A 181 6.27 11.86 19.89
C ASP A 181 7.78 11.78 20.24
N LYS A 182 8.61 12.81 20.11
CA LYS A 182 10.09 12.64 20.22
C LYS A 182 10.61 12.52 21.66
N THR A 183 9.75 12.42 22.66
CA THR A 183 10.04 12.84 24.04
C THR A 183 10.17 11.70 25.06
N THR A 184 9.79 10.47 24.72
CA THR A 184 9.76 9.33 25.65
C THR A 184 10.79 8.27 25.24
N PRO A 185 11.63 7.78 26.16
CA PRO A 185 12.57 6.71 25.88
C PRO A 185 11.84 5.35 25.81
N ILE A 186 11.05 5.14 24.76
CA ILE A 186 10.25 3.92 24.52
C ILE A 186 11.07 2.84 23.81
N PHE A 187 12.25 3.19 23.29
CA PHE A 187 13.05 2.28 22.48
C PHE A 187 13.39 0.97 23.20
N GLN A 188 13.84 1.05 24.46
CA GLN A 188 14.16 -0.16 25.24
C GLN A 188 12.94 -1.05 25.45
N ILE A 189 11.78 -0.45 25.77
CA ILE A 189 10.52 -1.19 25.95
C ILE A 189 10.13 -1.92 24.67
N VAL A 190 10.27 -1.27 23.51
CA VAL A 190 9.97 -1.88 22.20
C VAL A 190 10.95 -3.03 21.91
N MET A 191 12.24 -2.85 22.19
CA MET A 191 13.24 -3.90 21.98
C MET A 191 13.00 -5.10 22.90
N ASP A 192 12.65 -4.89 24.17
CA ASP A 192 12.30 -5.95 25.11
C ASP A 192 11.06 -6.72 24.63
N GLN A 193 10.05 -6.01 24.12
CA GLN A 193 8.86 -6.63 23.52
C GLN A 193 9.18 -7.46 22.28
N ILE A 194 10.04 -6.95 21.38
CA ILE A 194 10.48 -7.68 20.19
C ILE A 194 11.22 -8.95 20.62
N LEU A 195 12.17 -8.85 21.55
CA LEU A 195 12.92 -10.00 22.04
C LEU A 195 11.98 -11.04 22.66
N ALA A 196 11.07 -10.61 23.54
CA ALA A 196 10.09 -11.50 24.16
C ALA A 196 9.21 -12.20 23.12
N CYS A 197 8.74 -11.49 22.09
CA CYS A 197 7.96 -12.05 20.99
C CYS A 197 8.75 -13.09 20.20
N VAL A 198 9.95 -12.74 19.77
CA VAL A 198 10.81 -13.57 18.92
C VAL A 198 11.25 -14.85 19.64
N LEU A 199 11.52 -14.78 20.96
CA LEU A 199 11.82 -15.95 21.79
C LEU A 199 10.58 -16.82 22.02
N LYS A 200 9.44 -16.21 22.37
CA LYS A 200 8.19 -16.91 22.62
C LYS A 200 7.70 -17.68 21.39
N GLU A 201 7.75 -17.07 20.22
CA GLU A 201 7.36 -17.67 18.95
C GLU A 201 8.46 -18.59 18.37
N LYS A 202 9.56 -18.79 19.09
CA LYS A 202 10.69 -19.67 18.74
C LYS A 202 11.33 -19.32 17.39
N LEU A 203 11.27 -18.04 17.02
CA LEU A 203 11.94 -17.51 15.84
C LEU A 203 13.46 -17.49 16.07
N LEU A 204 13.91 -17.13 17.28
CA LEU A 204 15.32 -17.22 17.71
C LEU A 204 15.49 -18.12 18.93
N PRO A 205 16.67 -18.76 19.07
CA PRO A 205 16.99 -19.51 20.29
C PRO A 205 17.19 -18.57 21.48
N GLU A 206 16.87 -19.05 22.68
CA GLU A 206 17.27 -18.38 23.91
C GLU A 206 18.79 -18.35 24.03
N ALA A 207 19.34 -17.20 24.43
CA ALA A 207 20.75 -17.09 24.71
C ALA A 207 21.07 -17.91 25.97
N VAL A 208 21.88 -18.96 25.82
CA VAL A 208 22.39 -19.70 26.97
C VAL A 208 23.50 -18.85 27.59
N ASP A 209 23.25 -18.33 28.79
CA ASP A 209 24.27 -17.63 29.56
C ASP A 209 25.28 -18.67 30.05
N THR A 210 26.32 -18.90 29.25
CA THR A 210 27.27 -19.99 29.49
C THR A 210 28.65 -19.40 29.78
N GLN A 211 29.04 -19.45 31.06
CA GLN A 211 30.44 -19.49 31.47
C GLN A 211 31.13 -20.80 31.06
N GLU A 212 30.41 -21.76 30.45
CA GLU A 212 30.98 -22.98 29.89
C GLU A 212 31.35 -22.82 28.40
N PRO A 213 32.40 -23.50 27.92
CA PRO A 213 32.84 -23.41 26.53
C PRO A 213 31.73 -23.88 25.60
N MET A 214 31.43 -23.08 24.57
CA MET A 214 30.49 -23.49 23.52
C MET A 214 30.86 -24.88 22.99
N PRO A 215 29.92 -25.86 22.99
CA PRO A 215 30.19 -27.15 22.38
C PRO A 215 30.57 -26.94 20.92
N SER A 216 31.55 -27.70 20.44
CA SER A 216 32.03 -27.63 19.06
C SER A 216 30.83 -27.67 18.09
N PRO A 217 30.79 -26.78 17.07
CA PRO A 217 29.65 -26.68 16.17
C PRO A 217 29.36 -28.05 15.57
N SER A 218 28.20 -28.61 15.91
CA SER A 218 27.76 -29.87 15.33
C SER A 218 27.45 -29.65 13.84
N ARG A 219 27.66 -30.66 13.00
CA ARG A 219 27.39 -30.61 11.54
C ARG A 219 25.93 -30.29 11.16
N ASN A 220 25.02 -30.20 12.13
CA ASN A 220 23.57 -30.01 11.93
C ASN A 220 23.06 -28.66 12.46
N GLN A 221 23.92 -27.65 12.63
CA GLN A 221 23.48 -26.32 13.09
C GLN A 221 22.91 -25.51 11.92
N THR A 222 21.61 -25.24 11.93
CA THR A 222 20.93 -24.35 10.99
C THR A 222 21.36 -22.91 11.21
N SER A 223 21.89 -22.27 10.18
CA SER A 223 22.27 -20.87 10.19
C SER A 223 21.05 -19.97 9.98
N LYS A 224 20.87 -18.97 10.84
CA LYS A 224 19.79 -17.98 10.72
C LYS A 224 20.38 -16.58 10.46
N ALA A 225 19.82 -15.85 9.50
CA ALA A 225 20.11 -14.43 9.29
C ALA A 225 18.90 -13.58 9.67
N ILE A 226 19.16 -12.47 10.37
CA ILE A 226 18.13 -11.53 10.81
C ILE A 226 18.29 -10.23 10.01
N LEU A 227 17.25 -9.84 9.29
CA LEU A 227 17.15 -8.53 8.64
C LEU A 227 16.27 -7.62 9.51
N SER A 228 16.88 -6.65 10.17
CA SER A 228 16.17 -5.61 10.92
C SER A 228 16.07 -4.33 10.11
N THR A 229 14.86 -3.77 10.01
CA THR A 229 14.62 -2.47 9.36
C THR A 229 13.93 -1.53 10.35
N SER A 230 14.55 -0.40 10.64
CA SER A 230 14.09 0.60 11.61
C SER A 230 14.59 1.99 11.21
N LEU A 231 13.88 3.04 11.64
CA LEU A 231 14.36 4.43 11.55
C LEU A 231 15.47 4.73 12.58
N TYR A 232 15.48 3.99 13.67
CA TYR A 232 16.47 4.10 14.74
C TYR A 232 17.36 2.85 14.72
N SER A 233 18.67 3.02 14.82
CA SER A 233 19.57 1.88 14.97
C SER A 233 19.29 1.18 16.31
N PRO A 234 18.94 -0.12 16.30
CA PRO A 234 18.95 -0.95 17.48
C PRO A 234 20.37 -1.27 17.96
#